data_AF-L1M5X6-F1
#
_entry.id   AF-L1M5X6-F1
#
_cell.length_a   1.000
_cell.length_b   1.000
_cell.length_c   1.000
_cell.angle_alpha   90.00
_cell.angle_beta   90.00
_cell.angle_gamma   90.00
#
_symmetry.space_group_name_H-M   'P 1'
#
loop_
_entity.id
_entity.type
_entity.pdbx_description
1 polymer ?
#
loop_
_entity_poly.entity_id
_entity_poly.type
_entity_poly.pdbx_seq_one_letter_code
_entity_poly.pdbx_strand_id
1 'polypeptide(L)'
;MSHRSPIFPAILACGLLFGSLAAQAEEAAKVQIDSSASSSDNLAAIHRESGMTHSLHDSGVSVADLKKMRDTLNQNASDLQDLRRTVDEQTRQIGELQRRLEDTNRKVQ
;
A
#
# COMPACT_ATOMS: atom_id res chain seq x y z
N MET A 1 4.87 -80.38 -9.80
CA MET A 1 3.48 -79.97 -10.12
C MET A 1 2.82 -79.44 -8.86
N SER A 2 2.08 -78.35 -9.03
CA SER A 2 1.08 -77.75 -8.14
C SER A 2 1.54 -76.64 -7.17
N HIS A 3 0.88 -75.52 -7.38
CA HIS A 3 1.04 -74.17 -6.83
C HIS A 3 0.26 -73.95 -5.52
N ARG A 4 0.56 -72.81 -4.86
CA ARG A 4 -0.33 -71.84 -4.15
C ARG A 4 0.19 -71.51 -2.74
N SER A 5 0.23 -70.30 -2.18
CA SER A 5 0.12 -68.89 -2.59
C SER A 5 0.51 -68.06 -1.34
N PRO A 6 1.32 -66.98 -1.39
CA PRO A 6 1.56 -66.13 -0.22
C PRO A 6 0.62 -64.90 -0.27
N ILE A 7 -0.55 -64.96 0.36
CA ILE A 7 -1.55 -63.85 0.29
C ILE A 7 -1.51 -62.90 1.51
N PHE A 8 -0.70 -63.16 2.54
CA PHE A 8 -0.86 -62.44 3.82
C PHE A 8 -0.09 -61.13 4.08
N PRO A 9 0.91 -60.65 3.29
CA PRO A 9 1.49 -59.32 3.57
C PRO A 9 0.95 -58.18 2.66
N ALA A 10 0.24 -58.49 1.57
CA ALA A 10 -0.15 -57.48 0.59
C ALA A 10 -1.33 -56.59 1.03
N ILE A 11 -2.24 -57.09 1.86
CA ILE A 11 -3.47 -56.38 2.25
C ILE A 11 -3.19 -55.28 3.29
N LEU A 12 -2.16 -55.45 4.14
CA LEU A 12 -1.79 -54.47 5.17
C LEU A 12 -1.08 -53.24 4.59
N ALA A 13 -0.30 -53.42 3.52
CA ALA A 13 0.45 -52.33 2.87
C ALA A 13 -0.47 -51.38 2.07
N CYS A 14 -1.55 -51.89 1.47
CA CYS A 14 -2.51 -51.05 0.75
C CYS A 14 -3.28 -50.10 1.69
N GLY A 15 -3.61 -50.52 2.91
CA GLY A 15 -4.35 -49.67 3.87
C GLY A 15 -3.58 -48.41 4.30
N LEU A 16 -2.26 -48.49 4.43
CA LEU A 16 -1.41 -47.34 4.79
C LEU A 16 -1.20 -46.39 3.60
N LEU A 17 -1.09 -46.92 2.37
CA LEU A 17 -0.95 -46.13 1.15
C LEU A 17 -2.20 -45.32 0.80
N PHE A 18 -3.40 -45.84 1.07
CA PHE A 18 -4.65 -45.08 0.91
C PHE A 18 -4.90 -44.07 2.05
N GLY A 19 -4.37 -44.32 3.26
CA GLY A 19 -4.46 -43.39 4.40
C GLY A 19 -3.60 -42.13 4.25
N SER A 20 -2.45 -42.22 3.58
CA SER A 20 -1.58 -41.06 3.36
C SER A 20 -2.01 -40.14 2.20
N LEU A 21 -2.90 -40.59 1.31
CA LEU A 21 -3.29 -39.81 0.13
C LEU A 21 -4.34 -38.73 0.47
N ALA A 22 -5.23 -38.99 1.43
CA ALA A 22 -6.31 -38.07 1.81
C ALA A 22 -5.85 -36.88 2.68
N ALA A 23 -4.58 -36.84 3.11
CA ALA A 23 -4.04 -35.76 3.92
C ALA A 23 -3.51 -34.56 3.09
N GLN A 24 -3.54 -34.65 1.76
CA GLN A 24 -3.26 -33.51 0.89
C GLN A 24 -4.55 -32.70 0.69
N ALA A 25 -5.07 -32.15 1.79
CA ALA A 25 -5.99 -31.04 1.70
C ALA A 25 -5.13 -29.82 1.36
N GLU A 26 -5.13 -29.41 0.09
CA GLU A 26 -4.77 -28.04 -0.27
C GLU A 26 -5.65 -27.10 0.55
N GLU A 27 -5.05 -26.40 1.50
CA GLU A 27 -5.68 -25.28 2.18
C GLU A 27 -5.77 -24.13 1.18
N ALA A 28 -6.86 -24.09 0.42
CA ALA A 28 -7.16 -22.95 -0.43
C ALA A 28 -7.25 -21.71 0.47
N ALA A 29 -6.31 -20.78 0.31
CA ALA A 29 -6.27 -19.53 1.05
C ALA A 29 -7.64 -18.84 0.96
N LYS A 30 -8.37 -18.80 2.08
CA LYS A 30 -9.70 -18.20 2.16
C LYS A 30 -9.54 -16.68 2.04
N VAL A 31 -9.91 -16.12 0.89
CA VAL A 31 -10.03 -14.67 0.73
C VAL A 31 -11.28 -14.22 1.49
N GLN A 32 -11.07 -13.50 2.59
CA GLN A 32 -12.14 -12.90 3.40
C GLN A 32 -12.18 -11.39 3.16
N ILE A 33 -13.38 -10.85 2.98
CA ILE A 33 -13.60 -9.41 2.82
C ILE A 33 -14.32 -8.94 4.07
N ASP A 34 -13.59 -8.22 4.93
CA ASP A 34 -14.12 -7.60 6.14
C ASP A 34 -14.18 -6.08 5.97
N SER A 35 -15.07 -5.43 6.72
CA SER A 35 -15.39 -4.00 6.56
C SER A 35 -14.48 -3.05 7.34
N SER A 36 -13.32 -3.50 7.80
CA SER A 36 -12.41 -2.69 8.60
C SER A 36 -10.95 -3.05 8.34
N ALA A 37 -10.26 -2.22 7.56
CA ALA A 37 -8.81 -2.32 7.41
C ALA A 37 -8.12 -1.73 8.65
N SER A 38 -7.20 -2.49 9.25
CA SER A 38 -6.32 -2.05 10.31
C SER A 38 -5.24 -1.12 9.76
N SER A 39 -4.65 -0.30 10.62
CA SER A 39 -3.50 0.55 10.24
C SER A 39 -2.27 -0.27 9.82
N SER A 40 -2.16 -1.50 10.31
CA SER A 40 -1.10 -2.45 9.94
C SER A 40 -1.33 -3.17 8.62
N ASP A 41 -2.53 -3.06 8.04
CA ASP A 41 -2.87 -3.80 6.83
C ASP A 41 -2.22 -3.13 5.62
N ASN A 42 -1.66 -3.95 4.75
CA ASN A 42 -1.09 -3.49 3.49
C ASN A 42 -2.15 -3.45 2.40
N LEU A 43 -2.01 -2.50 1.48
CA LEU A 43 -2.84 -2.42 0.29
C LEU A 43 -2.44 -3.53 -0.69
N ALA A 44 -3.44 -4.19 -1.27
CA ALA A 44 -3.20 -5.14 -2.34
C ALA A 44 -3.09 -4.40 -3.70
N ALA A 45 -2.03 -4.68 -4.43
CA ALA A 45 -1.84 -4.24 -5.81
C ALA A 45 -2.29 -5.35 -6.78
N ILE A 46 -3.12 -5.00 -7.76
CA ILE A 46 -3.51 -5.92 -8.82
C ILE A 46 -2.47 -5.83 -9.94
N HIS A 47 -1.74 -6.91 -10.17
CA HIS A 47 -0.84 -7.05 -11.30
C HIS A 47 -1.56 -7.80 -12.43
N ARG A 48 -1.52 -7.23 -13.63
CA ARG A 48 -2.04 -7.87 -14.85
C ARG A 48 -0.87 -8.48 -15.59
N GLU A 49 -0.84 -9.79 -15.69
CA GLU A 49 0.14 -10.51 -16.49
C GLU A 49 -0.25 -10.49 -17.99
N SER A 50 0.68 -10.80 -18.88
CA SER A 50 0.37 -10.94 -20.32
C SER A 50 -0.55 -12.15 -20.53
N GLY A 51 -1.83 -11.88 -20.79
CA GLY A 51 -2.91 -12.86 -20.73
C GLY A 51 -4.05 -12.32 -19.86
N MET A 52 -5.21 -12.95 -19.84
CA MET A 52 -6.35 -12.47 -19.04
C MET A 52 -6.18 -12.72 -17.52
N THR A 53 -4.94 -12.86 -17.04
CA THR A 53 -4.59 -13.28 -15.69
C THR A 53 -4.30 -12.07 -14.80
N HIS A 54 -4.88 -12.07 -13.61
CA HIS A 54 -4.66 -11.07 -12.57
C HIS A 54 -4.12 -11.75 -11.31
N SER A 55 -3.03 -11.22 -10.76
CA SER A 55 -2.49 -11.62 -9.46
C SER A 55 -2.61 -10.47 -8.46
N LEU A 56 -2.81 -10.81 -7.20
CA LEU A 56 -2.76 -9.86 -6.08
C LEU A 56 -1.37 -9.92 -5.45
N HIS A 57 -0.75 -8.77 -5.30
CA HIS A 57 0.53 -8.61 -4.62
C HIS A 57 0.37 -7.67 -3.43
N ASP A 58 1.15 -7.89 -2.38
CA ASP A 58 1.33 -6.88 -1.35
C ASP A 58 2.07 -5.68 -1.95
N SER A 59 1.49 -4.48 -1.86
CA SER A 59 2.12 -3.26 -2.36
C SER A 59 3.30 -2.78 -1.51
N GLY A 60 3.44 -3.29 -0.28
CA GLY A 60 4.37 -2.78 0.73
C GLY A 60 3.95 -1.42 1.33
N VAL A 61 2.76 -0.92 0.98
CA VAL A 61 2.20 0.32 1.52
C VAL A 61 1.06 -0.01 2.47
N SER A 62 1.18 0.41 3.72
CA SER A 62 0.14 0.19 4.73
C SER A 62 -0.93 1.28 4.74
N VAL A 63 -2.07 1.00 5.35
CA VAL A 63 -3.11 2.00 5.64
C VAL A 63 -2.56 3.12 6.54
N ALA A 64 -1.65 2.81 7.47
CA ALA A 64 -0.97 3.81 8.28
C ALA A 64 -0.11 4.75 7.42
N ASP A 65 0.61 4.21 6.44
CA ASP A 65 1.45 5.02 5.54
C ASP A 65 0.59 5.97 4.71
N LEU A 66 -0.55 5.51 4.18
CA LEU A 66 -1.49 6.39 3.48
C LEU A 66 -2.03 7.49 4.37
N LYS A 67 -2.41 7.16 5.61
CA LYS A 67 -2.89 8.15 6.58
C LYS A 67 -1.82 9.20 6.86
N LYS A 68 -0.58 8.76 7.09
CA LYS A 68 0.57 9.65 7.33
C LYS A 68 0.86 10.54 6.11
N MET A 69 0.80 9.98 4.89
CA MET A 69 0.95 10.75 3.65
C MET A 69 -0.12 11.83 3.53
N ARG A 70 -1.39 11.48 3.76
CA ARG A 70 -2.50 12.45 3.75
C ARG A 70 -2.31 13.55 4.79
N ASP A 71 -1.94 13.19 6.01
CA ASP A 71 -1.75 14.15 7.09
C ASP A 71 -0.55 15.08 6.77
N THR A 72 0.52 14.55 6.16
CA THR A 72 1.66 15.34 5.65
C THR A 72 1.24 16.29 4.53
N LEU A 73 0.41 15.83 3.58
CA LEU A 73 -0.09 16.68 2.49
C LEU A 73 -0.94 17.84 3.03
N ASN A 74 -1.78 17.58 4.03
CA ASN A 74 -2.57 18.62 4.68
C ASN A 74 -1.69 19.65 5.38
N GLN A 75 -0.64 19.20 6.08
CA GLN A 75 0.32 20.11 6.71
C GLN A 75 1.04 20.97 5.66
N ASN A 76 1.57 20.34 4.60
CA ASN A 76 2.24 21.05 3.51
C ASN A 76 1.34 22.08 2.84
N ALA A 77 0.05 21.77 2.66
CA ALA A 77 -0.92 22.71 2.10
C ALA A 77 -1.13 23.94 3.01
N SER A 78 -1.19 23.74 4.33
CA SER A 78 -1.26 24.83 5.31
C SER A 78 0.01 25.69 5.26
N ASP A 79 1.17 25.06 5.30
CA ASP A 79 2.46 25.76 5.28
C ASP A 79 2.64 26.59 4.00
N LEU A 80 2.21 26.06 2.85
CA LEU A 80 2.20 26.79 1.57
C LEU A 80 1.25 27.99 1.59
N GLN A 81 0.09 27.87 2.24
CA GLN A 81 -0.84 28.97 2.37
C GLN A 81 -0.25 30.10 3.22
N ASP A 82 0.43 29.76 4.32
CA ASP A 82 1.06 30.75 5.18
C ASP A 82 2.29 31.39 4.53
N LEU A 83 3.08 30.62 3.79
CA LEU A 83 4.17 31.15 2.99
C LEU A 83 3.64 32.14 1.93
N ARG A 84 2.54 31.81 1.25
CA ARG A 84 1.92 32.70 0.27
C ARG A 84 1.47 34.02 0.91
N ARG A 85 0.82 33.98 2.08
CA ARG A 85 0.45 35.19 2.84
C ARG A 85 1.65 36.05 3.17
N THR A 86 2.75 35.42 3.58
CA THR A 86 4.00 36.11 3.91
C THR A 86 4.59 36.81 2.68
N VAL A 87 4.60 36.14 1.53
CA VAL A 87 5.08 36.72 0.26
C VAL A 87 4.19 37.88 -0.20
N ASP A 88 2.87 37.75 -0.09
CA ASP A 88 1.94 38.83 -0.43
C ASP A 88 2.17 40.07 0.45
N GLU A 89 2.40 39.88 1.73
CA GLU A 89 2.71 40.95 2.67
C GLU A 89 4.07 41.61 2.38
N GLN A 90 5.11 40.81 2.12
CA GLN A 90 6.41 41.33 1.71
C GLN A 90 6.32 42.15 0.42
N THR A 91 5.51 41.71 -0.54
CA THR A 91 5.28 42.44 -1.80
C THR A 91 4.66 43.80 -1.55
N ARG A 92 3.71 43.91 -0.61
CA ARG A 92 3.12 45.20 -0.20
C ARG A 92 4.15 46.11 0.44
N GLN A 93 4.92 45.58 1.38
CA GLN A 93 5.96 46.34 2.10
C GLN A 93 7.04 46.87 1.13
N ILE A 94 7.48 46.05 0.17
CA ILE A 94 8.42 46.48 -0.87
C ILE A 94 7.81 47.62 -1.71
N GLY A 95 6.55 47.50 -2.12
CA GLY A 95 5.87 48.55 -2.87
C GLY A 95 5.73 49.86 -2.08
N GLU A 96 5.51 49.79 -0.77
CA GLU A 96 5.51 50.97 0.10
C GLU A 96 6.89 51.61 0.22
N LEU A 97 7.94 50.81 0.40
CA LEU A 97 9.31 51.29 0.47
C LEU A 97 9.73 51.98 -0.84
N GLN A 98 9.37 51.41 -1.99
CA GLN A 98 9.63 52.02 -3.30
C GLN A 98 8.96 53.39 -3.43
N ARG A 99 7.68 53.51 -3.08
CA ARG A 99 6.97 54.81 -3.09
C ARG A 99 7.62 55.84 -2.18
N ARG A 100 8.00 55.45 -0.96
CA ARG A 100 8.70 56.36 -0.03
C ARG A 100 10.06 56.80 -0.58
N LEU A 101 10.76 55.92 -1.28
CA LEU A 101 12.05 56.22 -1.89
C LEU A 101 11.89 57.19 -3.06
N GLU A 102 10.87 56.99 -3.91
CA GLU A 102 10.50 57.93 -4.98
C GLU A 102 10.10 59.31 -4.43
N ASP A 103 9.28 59.36 -3.39
CA ASP A 103 8.89 60.61 -2.71
C ASP A 103 10.10 61.34 -2.12
N THR A 104 11.03 60.59 -1.52
CA THR A 104 12.25 61.16 -0.96
C THR A 104 13.16 61.69 -2.07
N ASN A 105 13.34 60.95 -3.16
CA ASN A 105 14.14 61.39 -4.30
C ASN A 105 13.57 62.68 -4.93
N ARG A 106 12.24 62.79 -5.02
CA ARG A 106 11.55 64.02 -5.48
C ARG A 106 11.74 65.23 -4.57
N LYS A 107 11.98 65.03 -3.27
CA LYS A 107 12.22 66.12 -2.30
C LYS A 107 13.68 66.57 -2.27
N VAL A 108 14.59 65.71 -2.70
CA VAL A 108 16.04 65.98 -2.69
C VAL A 108 16.50 66.67 -3.99
N GLN A 109 15.74 66.52 -5.07
CA GLN A 109 15.92 67.25 -6.34
C GLN A 109 15.18 68.59 -6.32
#